data_AF-A0A3L7VP73-F1
#
_entry.id   AF-A0A3L7VP73-F1
#
_cell.length_a   1.000
_cell.length_b   1.000
_cell.length_c   1.000
_cell.angle_alpha   90.00
_cell.angle_beta   90.00
_cell.angle_gamma   90.00
#
_symmetry.space_group_name_H-M   'P 1'
#
loop_
_entity.id
_entity.type
_entity.pdbx_description
1 polymer ?
#
loop_
_entity_poly.entity_id
_entity_poly.type
_entity_poly.pdbx_seq_one_letter_code
_entity_poly.pdbx_strand_id
1 'polypeptide(L)'
;MSQTIERVQLKTQGGPFGVVAYDSDGDKAPETPLGKSMAEVFRKIIGEEFGVHMKTTGKIDQVSVPQSLTDALKKTGSTGNALDEATLKQMMTQSAITLPEKPILPGHSWDSVQQVELPFGTMSVKSQLTYQGIDSSSGHAKIAMIPVISVAPKPGASVTLTLTKSEGTGLVLFDVAKGRVSKSDLDLTMQIQVKSFGQVIDQTIKQTTSMKLVN
;
A
#
# COMPACT_ATOMS: atom_id res chain seq x y z
N MET A 1 17.62 3.98 8.55
CA MET A 1 17.81 2.57 8.16
C MET A 1 17.63 2.50 6.65
N SER A 2 18.47 1.75 5.91
CA SER A 2 18.18 1.43 4.51
C SER A 2 17.25 0.22 4.45
N GLN A 3 16.34 0.23 3.50
CA GLN A 3 15.50 -0.91 3.16
C GLN A 3 15.51 -1.06 1.64
N THR A 4 15.39 -2.31 1.19
CA THR A 4 15.29 -2.65 -0.24
C THR A 4 14.00 -3.41 -0.47
N ILE A 5 13.25 -3.04 -1.51
CA ILE A 5 12.10 -3.82 -1.97
C ILE A 5 12.68 -4.95 -2.81
N GLU A 6 12.49 -6.19 -2.36
CA GLU A 6 12.92 -7.39 -3.08
C GLU A 6 11.91 -7.73 -4.17
N ARG A 7 10.62 -7.75 -3.82
CA ARG A 7 9.54 -8.14 -4.73
C ARG A 7 8.25 -7.42 -4.41
N VAL A 8 7.53 -7.05 -5.47
CA VAL A 8 6.17 -6.53 -5.41
C VAL A 8 5.29 -7.37 -6.31
N GLN A 9 4.19 -7.86 -5.74
CA GLN A 9 3.12 -8.49 -6.49
C GLN A 9 1.85 -7.70 -6.26
N LEU A 10 1.21 -7.29 -7.35
CA LEU A 10 -0.04 -6.56 -7.35
C LEU A 10 -1.00 -7.22 -8.32
N LYS A 11 -2.18 -7.55 -7.85
CA LYS A 11 -3.28 -8.01 -8.69
C LYS A 11 -4.50 -7.19 -8.34
N THR A 12 -4.99 -6.42 -9.30
CA THR A 12 -6.22 -5.64 -9.20
C THR A 12 -7.19 -6.14 -10.24
N GLN A 13 -8.45 -6.36 -9.86
CA GLN A 13 -9.53 -6.76 -10.76
C GLN A 13 -10.70 -5.82 -10.60
N GLY A 14 -11.20 -5.28 -11.71
CA GLY A 14 -12.33 -4.35 -11.73
C GLY A 14 -11.90 -2.90 -11.57
N GLY A 15 -12.88 -2.01 -11.34
CA GLY A 15 -12.64 -0.56 -11.36
C GLY A 15 -12.40 -0.02 -12.78
N PRO A 16 -12.03 1.28 -12.92
CA PRO A 16 -11.89 1.93 -14.22
C PRO A 16 -10.68 1.45 -15.02
N PHE A 17 -9.76 0.71 -14.37
CA PHE A 17 -8.51 0.21 -14.95
C PHE A 17 -8.57 -1.27 -15.35
N GLY A 18 -9.71 -1.94 -15.15
CA GLY A 18 -9.92 -3.33 -15.55
C GLY A 18 -9.09 -4.32 -14.72
N VAL A 19 -8.55 -5.36 -15.37
CA VAL A 19 -7.69 -6.34 -14.70
C VAL A 19 -6.24 -5.93 -14.89
N VAL A 20 -5.54 -5.66 -13.79
CA VAL A 20 -4.11 -5.37 -13.74
C VAL A 20 -3.44 -6.46 -12.91
N ALA A 21 -2.47 -7.16 -13.48
CA ALA A 21 -1.63 -8.08 -12.74
C ALA A 21 -0.16 -7.72 -13.02
N TYR A 22 0.60 -7.53 -11.95
CA TYR A 22 2.00 -7.20 -11.97
C TYR A 22 2.73 -8.06 -10.94
N ASP A 23 3.84 -8.65 -11.36
CA ASP A 23 4.78 -9.36 -10.49
C ASP A 23 6.17 -8.90 -10.91
N SER A 24 6.92 -8.35 -9.98
CA SER A 24 8.23 -7.81 -10.31
C SER A 24 9.30 -8.85 -10.60
N ASP A 25 9.12 -10.08 -10.11
CA ASP A 25 9.99 -11.21 -10.47
C ASP A 25 9.55 -11.86 -11.80
N GLY A 26 8.45 -11.39 -12.38
CA GLY A 26 7.89 -11.93 -13.62
C GLY A 26 8.32 -11.15 -14.86
N ASP A 27 8.57 -11.88 -15.95
CA ASP A 27 8.86 -11.27 -17.27
C ASP A 27 7.62 -10.67 -17.95
N LYS A 28 6.42 -10.98 -17.43
CA LYS A 28 5.16 -10.51 -18.02
C LYS A 28 4.90 -9.05 -17.62
N ALA A 29 5.18 -8.16 -18.56
CA ALA A 29 4.69 -6.79 -18.47
C ALA A 29 3.16 -6.77 -18.49
N PRO A 30 2.48 -5.96 -17.66
CA PRO A 30 1.03 -5.84 -17.71
C PRO A 30 0.56 -5.35 -19.07
N GLU A 31 -0.59 -5.81 -19.54
CA GLU A 31 -1.11 -5.43 -20.87
C GLU A 31 -1.67 -4.00 -20.87
N THR A 32 -2.17 -3.53 -19.74
CA THR A 32 -2.80 -2.20 -19.62
C THR A 32 -1.75 -1.08 -19.59
N PRO A 33 -2.03 0.09 -20.19
CA PRO A 33 -1.12 1.24 -20.14
C PRO A 33 -0.75 1.66 -18.72
N LEU A 34 -1.70 1.61 -17.79
CA LEU A 34 -1.44 1.87 -16.37
C LEU A 34 -0.49 0.83 -15.77
N GLY A 35 -0.73 -0.45 -16.03
CA GLY A 35 0.13 -1.51 -15.52
C GLY A 35 1.56 -1.45 -16.07
N LYS A 36 1.74 -1.10 -17.35
CA LYS A 36 3.08 -0.88 -17.95
C LYS A 36 3.83 0.25 -17.25
N SER A 37 3.15 1.37 -17.04
CA SER A 37 3.70 2.52 -16.32
C SER A 37 4.12 2.17 -14.89
N MET A 38 3.25 1.46 -14.15
CA MET A 38 3.58 0.96 -12.81
C MET A 38 4.76 -0.01 -12.84
N ALA A 39 4.81 -0.93 -13.81
CA ALA A 39 5.90 -1.90 -13.95
C ALA A 39 7.25 -1.24 -14.22
N GLU A 40 7.29 -0.20 -15.06
CA GLU A 40 8.52 0.56 -15.32
C GLU A 40 9.02 1.29 -14.06
N VAL A 41 8.10 1.84 -13.28
CA VAL A 41 8.45 2.50 -12.02
C VAL A 41 8.95 1.48 -10.99
N PHE A 42 8.22 0.40 -10.74
CA PHE A 42 8.65 -0.63 -9.78
C PHE A 42 9.96 -1.29 -10.16
N ARG A 43 10.21 -1.59 -11.45
CA ARG A 43 11.51 -2.10 -11.92
C ARG A 43 12.69 -1.18 -11.61
N LYS A 44 12.45 0.13 -11.50
CA LYS A 44 13.49 1.12 -11.13
C LYS A 44 13.62 1.32 -9.63
N ILE A 45 12.68 0.81 -8.82
CA ILE A 45 12.69 0.92 -7.36
C ILE A 45 13.25 -0.36 -6.73
N ILE A 46 13.00 -1.50 -7.35
CA ILE A 46 13.43 -2.80 -6.85
C ILE A 46 14.95 -2.89 -6.89
N GLY A 47 15.54 -3.32 -5.78
CA GLY A 47 16.99 -3.34 -5.60
C GLY A 47 17.63 -2.00 -5.25
N GLU A 48 16.89 -0.88 -5.32
CA GLU A 48 17.40 0.42 -4.87
C GLU A 48 17.18 0.58 -3.36
N GLU A 49 18.22 1.07 -2.67
CA GLU A 49 18.12 1.39 -1.26
C GLU A 49 17.36 2.70 -1.06
N PHE A 50 16.26 2.66 -0.32
CA PHE A 50 15.58 3.86 0.15
C PHE A 50 15.88 4.10 1.63
N GLY A 51 16.08 5.37 1.97
CA GLY A 51 16.26 5.79 3.34
C GLY A 51 14.89 5.94 4.00
N VAL A 52 14.65 5.21 5.09
CA VAL A 52 13.45 5.40 5.91
C VAL A 52 13.85 5.77 7.33
N HIS A 53 13.25 6.85 7.82
CA HIS A 53 13.25 7.19 9.23
C HIS A 53 11.97 6.63 9.85
N MET A 54 12.17 5.83 10.88
CA MET A 54 11.12 5.05 11.52
C MET A 54 11.25 5.24 13.02
N LYS A 55 10.13 5.56 13.67
CA LYS A 55 10.05 5.64 15.12
C LYS A 55 10.15 4.24 15.72
N THR A 56 10.43 4.16 17.01
CA THR A 56 10.42 2.89 17.79
C THR A 56 9.09 2.15 17.70
N THR A 57 8.00 2.87 17.42
CA THR A 57 6.66 2.33 17.16
C THR A 57 6.48 1.81 15.73
N GLY A 58 7.51 1.69 14.90
CA GLY A 58 7.37 1.28 13.49
C GLY A 58 6.74 2.34 12.58
N LYS A 59 6.30 3.48 13.13
CA LYS A 59 5.74 4.59 12.33
C LYS A 59 6.85 5.24 11.51
N ILE A 60 6.69 5.25 10.18
CA ILE A 60 7.52 6.05 9.28
C ILE A 60 7.09 7.50 9.39
N ASP A 61 8.04 8.39 9.66
CA ASP A 61 7.85 9.85 9.66
C ASP A 61 8.60 10.54 8.51
N GLN A 62 9.63 9.89 7.95
CA GLN A 62 10.35 10.41 6.79
C GLN A 62 10.78 9.28 5.85
N VAL A 63 10.51 9.50 4.56
CA VAL A 63 10.99 8.66 3.45
C VAL A 63 11.94 9.51 2.61
N SER A 64 13.18 9.07 2.49
CA SER A 64 14.21 9.64 1.62
C SER A 64 14.32 8.77 0.37
N VAL A 65 13.89 9.34 -0.75
CA VAL A 65 13.88 8.70 -2.06
C VAL A 65 15.22 9.04 -2.75
N PRO A 66 15.94 8.06 -3.33
CA PRO A 66 17.18 8.33 -4.08
C PRO A 66 16.96 9.30 -5.24
N GLN A 67 17.94 10.17 -5.50
CA GLN A 67 17.88 11.15 -6.58
C GLN A 67 17.66 10.50 -7.96
N SER A 68 18.27 9.33 -8.19
CA SER A 68 18.09 8.50 -9.40
C SER A 68 16.63 8.15 -9.64
N LEU A 69 15.90 7.83 -8.57
CA LEU A 69 14.50 7.49 -8.60
C LEU A 69 13.63 8.74 -8.74
N THR A 70 13.96 9.83 -8.06
CA THR A 70 13.28 11.13 -8.24
C THR A 70 13.38 11.63 -9.68
N ASP A 71 14.55 11.48 -10.31
CA ASP A 71 14.77 11.89 -11.70
C ASP A 71 14.05 10.97 -12.69
N ALA A 72 13.97 9.67 -12.38
CA ALA A 72 13.15 8.72 -13.16
C ALA A 72 11.66 9.07 -13.07
N LEU A 73 11.15 9.37 -11.87
CA LEU A 73 9.75 9.76 -11.63
C LEU A 73 9.40 11.08 -12.33
N LYS A 74 10.32 12.06 -12.33
CA LYS A 74 10.15 13.33 -13.06
C LYS A 74 10.09 13.13 -14.57
N LYS A 75 10.92 12.23 -15.12
CA LYS A 75 10.89 11.90 -16.56
C LYS A 75 9.62 11.16 -16.99
N THR A 76 8.98 10.42 -16.08
CA THR A 76 7.70 9.74 -16.33
C THR A 76 6.47 10.59 -16.01
N GLY A 77 6.63 11.64 -15.18
CA GLY A 77 5.55 12.56 -14.76
C GLY A 77 5.05 13.50 -15.87
N SER A 78 5.87 13.79 -16.89
CA SER A 78 5.47 14.59 -18.06
C SER A 78 4.43 13.90 -18.97
N THR A 79 4.11 12.63 -18.71
CA THR A 79 3.17 11.80 -19.48
C THR A 79 1.82 11.54 -18.78
N GLY A 80 1.53 12.21 -17.65
CA GLY A 80 0.25 12.06 -16.94
C GLY A 80 0.15 10.76 -16.12
N ASN A 81 1.28 10.16 -15.73
CA ASN A 81 1.32 8.93 -14.96
C ASN A 81 0.92 9.14 -13.48
N ALA A 82 0.11 8.23 -12.95
CA ALA A 82 -0.54 8.29 -11.65
C ALA A 82 0.37 8.02 -10.43
N LEU A 83 1.69 7.95 -10.60
CA LEU A 83 2.65 7.57 -9.56
C LEU A 83 3.78 8.59 -9.50
N ASP A 84 3.58 9.61 -8.66
CA ASP A 84 4.57 10.64 -8.35
C ASP A 84 5.31 10.34 -7.03
N GLU A 85 6.29 11.19 -6.66
CA GLU A 85 7.05 11.02 -5.42
C GLU A 85 6.16 11.03 -4.18
N ALA A 86 5.10 11.84 -4.18
CA ALA A 86 4.13 11.90 -3.08
C ALA A 86 3.37 10.57 -2.95
N THR A 87 2.90 10.03 -4.06
CA THR A 87 2.21 8.73 -4.12
C THR A 87 3.13 7.60 -3.68
N LEU A 88 4.39 7.61 -4.11
CA LEU A 88 5.37 6.61 -3.66
C LEU A 88 5.63 6.71 -2.16
N LYS A 89 5.90 7.91 -1.63
CA LYS A 89 6.08 8.14 -0.18
C LYS A 89 4.88 7.67 0.61
N GLN A 90 3.68 7.93 0.09
CA GLN A 90 2.44 7.51 0.71
C GLN A 90 2.28 5.99 0.71
N MET A 91 2.59 5.29 -0.39
CA MET A 91 2.58 3.83 -0.43
C MET A 91 3.55 3.23 0.59
N MET A 92 4.76 3.80 0.69
CA MET A 92 5.76 3.36 1.66
C MET A 92 5.30 3.60 3.11
N THR A 93 4.71 4.75 3.38
CA THR A 93 4.16 5.08 4.71
C THR A 93 2.95 4.21 5.05
N GLN A 94 2.13 3.86 4.06
CA GLN A 94 0.99 2.94 4.23
C GLN A 94 1.42 1.51 4.52
N SER A 95 2.51 1.05 3.89
CA SER A 95 3.08 -0.28 4.12
C SER A 95 3.66 -0.45 5.54
N ALA A 96 3.97 0.66 6.22
CA ALA A 96 4.44 0.64 7.59
C ALA A 96 3.28 0.45 8.58
N ILE A 97 3.29 -0.68 9.25
CA ILE A 97 2.45 -0.91 10.43
C ILE A 97 2.96 -0.08 11.61
N THR A 98 2.06 0.61 12.31
CA THR A 98 2.40 1.24 13.59
C THR A 98 2.20 0.20 14.69
N LEU A 99 3.27 -0.14 15.38
CA LEU A 99 3.30 -0.97 16.58
C LEU A 99 2.91 -0.16 17.82
N PRO A 100 2.28 -0.80 18.81
CA PRO A 100 1.93 -0.16 20.07
C PRO A 100 3.20 0.10 20.90
N GLU A 101 3.18 1.18 21.69
CA GLU A 101 4.28 1.52 22.60
C GLU A 101 4.41 0.53 23.78
N LYS A 102 3.33 -0.17 24.09
CA LYS A 102 3.29 -1.16 25.18
C LYS A 102 3.62 -2.55 24.63
N PRO A 103 4.34 -3.38 25.39
CA PRO A 103 4.50 -4.78 25.06
C PRO A 103 3.15 -5.46 24.83
N ILE A 104 3.09 -6.29 23.80
CA ILE A 104 1.90 -7.04 23.41
C ILE A 104 2.14 -8.54 23.52
N LEU A 105 1.13 -9.25 24.01
CA LEU A 105 1.10 -10.70 24.06
C LEU A 105 0.34 -11.25 22.85
N PRO A 106 0.58 -12.51 22.45
CA PRO A 106 -0.24 -13.14 21.42
C PRO A 106 -1.74 -13.03 21.74
N GLY A 107 -2.54 -12.64 20.76
CA GLY A 107 -3.97 -12.34 20.89
C GLY A 107 -4.30 -10.88 21.18
N HIS A 108 -3.32 -10.04 21.55
CA HIS A 108 -3.56 -8.61 21.71
C HIS A 108 -3.79 -7.94 20.36
N SER A 109 -4.77 -7.02 20.35
CA SER A 109 -5.12 -6.24 19.18
C SER A 109 -4.99 -4.74 19.44
N TRP A 110 -4.63 -3.99 18.40
CA TRP A 110 -4.58 -2.54 18.41
C TRP A 110 -4.99 -1.98 17.05
N ASP A 111 -5.39 -0.72 17.04
CA ASP A 111 -5.80 -0.06 15.81
C ASP A 111 -4.64 0.77 15.24
N SER A 112 -4.46 0.69 13.92
CA SER A 112 -3.61 1.59 13.15
C SER A 112 -4.51 2.39 12.22
N VAL A 113 -4.45 3.72 12.30
CA VAL A 113 -5.24 4.62 11.44
C VAL A 113 -4.30 5.36 10.52
N GLN A 114 -4.58 5.29 9.23
CA GLN A 114 -3.90 6.02 8.18
C GLN A 114 -4.93 6.86 7.43
N GLN A 115 -4.56 8.09 7.10
CA GLN A 115 -5.42 9.00 6.34
C GLN A 115 -4.64 9.51 5.14
N VAL A 116 -5.37 9.64 4.04
CA VAL A 116 -4.87 10.15 2.77
C VAL A 116 -5.83 11.22 2.29
N GLU A 117 -5.28 12.38 1.99
CA GLU A 117 -6.01 13.40 1.26
C GLU A 117 -5.86 13.15 -0.24
N LEU A 118 -7.00 12.98 -0.92
CA LEU A 118 -7.11 12.86 -2.36
C LEU A 118 -7.81 14.11 -2.92
N PRO A 119 -7.60 14.47 -4.21
CA PRO A 119 -8.24 15.64 -4.80
C PRO A 119 -9.78 15.66 -4.67
N PHE A 120 -10.40 14.48 -4.57
CA PHE A 120 -11.85 14.28 -4.47
C PHE A 120 -12.37 14.01 -3.04
N GLY A 121 -11.51 13.91 -2.02
CA GLY A 121 -11.92 13.58 -0.65
C GLY A 121 -10.80 13.01 0.21
N THR A 122 -11.10 12.71 1.47
CA THR A 122 -10.18 12.07 2.39
C THR A 122 -10.51 10.59 2.52
N MET A 123 -9.56 9.72 2.19
CA MET A 123 -9.65 8.28 2.43
C MET A 123 -9.01 7.96 3.78
N SER A 124 -9.72 7.27 4.66
CA SER A 124 -9.18 6.76 5.93
C SER A 124 -9.16 5.24 5.89
N VAL A 125 -8.05 4.66 6.31
CA VAL A 125 -7.88 3.22 6.48
C VAL A 125 -7.62 2.96 7.96
N LYS A 126 -8.59 2.35 8.64
CA LYS A 126 -8.46 1.87 10.01
C LYS A 126 -8.21 0.37 9.98
N SER A 127 -6.98 -0.03 10.28
CA SER A 127 -6.58 -1.44 10.33
C SER A 127 -6.55 -1.93 11.76
N GLN A 128 -7.36 -2.93 12.08
CA GLN A 128 -7.23 -3.68 13.33
C GLN A 128 -6.10 -4.70 13.15
N LEU A 129 -5.04 -4.55 13.94
CA LEU A 129 -3.86 -5.39 13.93
C LEU A 129 -3.92 -6.32 15.15
N THR A 130 -3.63 -7.60 14.96
CA THR A 130 -3.61 -8.60 16.03
C THR A 130 -2.31 -9.38 15.98
N TYR A 131 -1.55 -9.36 17.07
CA TYR A 131 -0.32 -10.15 17.17
C TYR A 131 -0.67 -11.62 17.40
N GLN A 132 -0.23 -12.50 16.50
CA GLN A 132 -0.51 -13.93 16.55
C GLN A 132 0.61 -14.76 17.19
N GLY A 133 1.73 -14.13 17.56
CA GLY A 133 2.93 -14.82 18.06
C GLY A 133 4.07 -14.83 17.05
N ILE A 134 5.15 -15.53 17.39
CA ILE A 134 6.30 -15.73 16.51
C ILE A 134 6.02 -16.90 15.58
N ASP A 135 6.21 -16.69 14.29
CA ASP A 135 6.17 -17.72 13.27
C ASP A 135 7.40 -18.63 13.44
N SER A 136 7.16 -19.92 13.67
CA SER A 136 8.22 -20.90 13.95
C SER A 136 9.12 -21.20 12.75
N SER A 137 8.68 -20.89 11.52
CA SER A 137 9.43 -21.16 10.30
C SER A 137 10.39 -20.04 9.92
N SER A 138 9.98 -18.79 10.16
CA SER A 138 10.75 -17.59 9.82
C SER A 138 11.41 -16.91 11.03
N GLY A 139 10.93 -17.19 12.24
CA GLY A 139 11.33 -16.46 13.45
C GLY A 139 10.74 -15.04 13.53
N HIS A 140 9.86 -14.66 12.61
CA HIS A 140 9.26 -13.33 12.56
C HIS A 140 7.95 -13.27 13.36
N ALA A 141 7.65 -12.11 13.93
CA ALA A 141 6.35 -11.85 14.56
C ALA A 141 5.26 -11.80 13.48
N LYS A 142 4.20 -12.58 13.70
CA LYS A 142 3.05 -12.68 12.80
C LYS A 142 1.95 -11.74 13.29
N ILE A 143 1.50 -10.82 12.44
CA ILE A 143 0.48 -9.83 12.76
C ILE A 143 -0.63 -9.93 11.72
N ALA A 144 -1.81 -10.37 12.15
CA ALA A 144 -3.00 -10.32 11.30
C ALA A 144 -3.52 -8.89 11.20
N MET A 145 -4.03 -8.53 10.03
CA MET A 145 -4.54 -7.20 9.75
C MET A 145 -5.95 -7.29 9.16
N ILE A 146 -6.89 -6.51 9.69
CA ILE A 146 -8.24 -6.36 9.16
C ILE A 146 -8.47 -4.87 8.87
N PRO A 147 -8.34 -4.42 7.60
CA PRO A 147 -8.57 -3.04 7.23
C PRO A 147 -10.06 -2.72 7.07
N VAL A 148 -10.46 -1.57 7.60
CA VAL A 148 -11.74 -0.92 7.37
C VAL A 148 -11.47 0.41 6.70
N ILE A 149 -12.00 0.58 5.50
CA ILE A 149 -11.81 1.78 4.69
C ILE A 149 -13.04 2.67 4.82
N SER A 150 -12.84 3.97 4.91
CA SER A 150 -13.89 4.99 4.78
C SER A 150 -13.43 6.11 3.86
N VAL A 151 -14.38 6.76 3.19
CA VAL A 151 -14.12 7.88 2.28
C VAL A 151 -15.03 9.05 2.66
N ALA A 152 -14.42 10.19 2.94
CA ALA A 152 -15.11 11.46 3.16
C ALA A 152 -14.99 12.31 1.89
N PRO A 153 -16.08 12.55 1.13
CA PRO A 153 -16.01 13.31 -0.11
C PRO A 153 -15.70 14.79 0.16
N LYS A 154 -14.95 15.42 -0.74
CA LYS A 154 -14.66 16.85 -0.70
C LYS A 154 -15.84 17.64 -1.31
N PRO A 155 -16.41 18.64 -0.61
CA PRO A 155 -17.47 19.48 -1.15
C PRO A 155 -17.05 20.16 -2.46
N GLY A 156 -17.90 20.13 -3.48
CA GLY A 156 -17.64 20.77 -4.78
C GLY A 156 -16.75 19.98 -5.74
N ALA A 157 -16.34 18.75 -5.39
CA ALA A 157 -15.63 17.89 -6.33
C ALA A 157 -16.54 17.46 -7.50
N SER A 158 -16.01 17.51 -8.73
CA SER A 158 -16.71 17.07 -9.95
C SER A 158 -16.97 15.57 -10.01
N VAL A 159 -16.21 14.80 -9.23
CA VAL A 159 -16.32 13.35 -9.05
C VAL A 159 -16.55 13.06 -7.57
N THR A 160 -17.57 12.28 -7.25
CA THR A 160 -17.81 11.76 -5.89
C THR A 160 -17.59 10.26 -5.88
N LEU A 161 -16.82 9.78 -4.90
CA LEU A 161 -16.54 8.36 -4.71
C LEU A 161 -17.14 7.94 -3.36
N THR A 162 -18.11 7.05 -3.42
CA THR A 162 -18.78 6.49 -2.23
C THR A 162 -18.37 5.04 -2.08
N LEU A 163 -17.79 4.69 -0.94
CA LEU A 163 -17.48 3.30 -0.62
C LEU A 163 -18.72 2.66 0.02
N THR A 164 -19.34 1.71 -0.68
CA THR A 164 -20.57 1.03 -0.20
C THR A 164 -20.24 -0.22 0.60
N LYS A 165 -19.14 -0.90 0.27
CA LYS A 165 -18.62 -2.05 1.02
C LYS A 165 -17.09 -2.08 0.95
N SER A 166 -16.46 -2.47 2.05
CA SER A 166 -15.04 -2.83 2.08
C SER A 166 -14.85 -4.01 3.00
N GLU A 167 -14.17 -5.03 2.52
CA GLU A 167 -13.75 -6.19 3.29
C GLU A 167 -12.34 -6.56 2.89
N GLY A 168 -11.48 -6.87 3.86
CA GLY A 168 -10.12 -7.25 3.57
C GLY A 168 -9.51 -8.00 4.72
N THR A 169 -8.48 -8.77 4.40
CA THR A 169 -7.61 -9.42 5.38
C THR A 169 -6.18 -9.26 4.92
N GLY A 170 -5.27 -9.18 5.87
CA GLY A 170 -3.86 -9.05 5.60
C GLY A 170 -3.03 -9.78 6.62
N LEU A 171 -1.78 -10.02 6.25
CA LEU A 171 -0.79 -10.63 7.10
C LEU A 171 0.51 -9.87 7.00
N VAL A 172 1.05 -9.48 8.15
CA VAL A 172 2.34 -8.83 8.23
C VAL A 172 3.30 -9.73 9.01
N LEU A 173 4.46 -10.00 8.41
CA LEU A 173 5.59 -10.62 9.09
C LEU A 173 6.57 -9.52 9.47
N PHE A 174 6.88 -9.44 10.77
CA PHE A 174 7.75 -8.44 11.35
C PHE A 174 9.02 -9.10 11.91
N ASP A 175 10.17 -8.71 11.40
CA ASP A 175 11.47 -9.10 11.91
C ASP A 175 11.74 -8.32 13.20
N VAL A 176 11.55 -8.99 14.33
CA VAL A 176 11.74 -8.41 15.67
C VAL A 176 13.22 -8.06 15.92
N ALA A 177 14.15 -8.83 15.36
CA ALA A 177 15.58 -8.63 15.57
C ALA A 177 16.09 -7.38 14.84
N LYS A 178 15.59 -7.14 13.61
CA LYS A 178 15.91 -5.93 12.82
C LYS A 178 14.91 -4.79 13.03
N GLY A 179 13.84 -5.02 13.79
CA GLY A 179 12.81 -4.04 14.12
C GLY A 179 12.04 -3.51 12.92
N ARG A 180 11.70 -4.36 11.94
CA ARG A 180 11.12 -3.93 10.65
C ARG A 180 10.16 -4.95 10.04
N VAL A 181 9.32 -4.51 9.11
CA VAL A 181 8.47 -5.41 8.31
C VAL A 181 9.33 -6.19 7.31
N SER A 182 9.21 -7.51 7.28
CA SER A 182 9.85 -8.37 6.27
C SER A 182 8.91 -8.69 5.12
N LYS A 183 7.60 -8.84 5.40
CA LYS A 183 6.58 -9.16 4.41
C LYS A 183 5.25 -8.55 4.79
N SER A 184 4.50 -8.07 3.81
CA SER A 184 3.12 -7.65 3.96
C SER A 184 2.28 -8.25 2.83
N ASP A 185 1.23 -8.97 3.22
CA ASP A 185 0.20 -9.48 2.32
C ASP A 185 -1.12 -8.78 2.65
N LEU A 186 -1.86 -8.39 1.62
CA LEU A 186 -3.18 -7.76 1.73
C LEU A 186 -4.09 -8.30 0.63
N ASP A 187 -5.25 -8.82 1.02
CA ASP A 187 -6.38 -9.09 0.15
C ASP A 187 -7.52 -8.15 0.54
N LEU A 188 -8.03 -7.41 -0.44
CA LEU A 188 -9.00 -6.35 -0.25
C LEU A 188 -10.05 -6.41 -1.35
N THR A 189 -11.31 -6.47 -0.97
CA THR A 189 -12.45 -6.30 -1.86
C THR A 189 -13.22 -5.04 -1.47
N MET A 190 -13.38 -4.13 -2.42
CA MET A 190 -14.13 -2.89 -2.28
C MET A 190 -15.28 -2.84 -3.27
N GLN A 191 -16.42 -2.31 -2.83
CA GLN A 191 -17.50 -1.88 -3.71
C GLN A 191 -17.59 -0.36 -3.61
N ILE A 192 -17.38 0.29 -4.74
CA ILE A 192 -17.39 1.75 -4.84
C ILE A 192 -18.47 2.17 -5.82
N GLN A 193 -19.11 3.29 -5.51
CA GLN A 193 -20.00 3.98 -6.39
C GLN A 193 -19.34 5.29 -6.80
N VAL A 194 -19.10 5.44 -8.10
CA VAL A 194 -18.53 6.64 -8.69
C VAL A 194 -19.67 7.45 -9.29
N LYS A 195 -19.85 8.68 -8.81
CA LYS A 195 -20.77 9.65 -9.40
C LYS A 195 -19.98 10.73 -10.13
N SER A 196 -20.18 10.83 -11.44
CA SER A 196 -19.54 11.82 -12.29
C SER A 196 -20.49 12.25 -13.41
N PHE A 197 -20.58 13.55 -13.69
CA PHE A 197 -21.42 14.10 -14.78
C PHE A 197 -22.89 13.61 -14.78
N GLY A 198 -23.47 13.38 -13.60
CA GLY A 198 -24.86 12.91 -13.44
C GLY A 198 -25.06 11.40 -13.65
N GLN A 199 -24.02 10.67 -14.03
CA GLN A 199 -24.03 9.20 -14.11
C GLN A 199 -23.53 8.61 -12.80
N VAL A 200 -24.12 7.47 -12.42
CA VAL A 200 -23.73 6.66 -11.27
C VAL A 200 -23.23 5.32 -11.79
N ILE A 201 -22.01 4.96 -11.42
CA ILE A 201 -21.35 3.73 -11.84
C ILE A 201 -20.94 2.97 -10.60
N ASP A 202 -21.53 1.80 -10.40
CA ASP A 202 -21.11 0.86 -9.36
C ASP A 202 -19.95 0.00 -9.88
N GLN A 203 -18.90 -0.13 -9.07
CA GLN A 203 -17.72 -0.91 -9.39
C GLN A 203 -17.32 -1.77 -8.20
N THR A 204 -16.95 -3.02 -8.49
CA THR A 204 -16.27 -3.87 -7.53
C THR A 204 -14.80 -3.92 -7.90
N ILE A 205 -13.94 -3.69 -6.91
CA ILE A 205 -12.48 -3.76 -7.02
C ILE A 205 -12.02 -4.86 -6.09
N LYS A 206 -11.33 -5.87 -6.63
CA LYS A 206 -10.60 -6.86 -5.85
C LYS A 206 -9.11 -6.60 -6.00
N GLN A 207 -8.40 -6.48 -4.91
CA GLN A 207 -6.98 -6.17 -4.89
C GLN A 207 -6.24 -7.14 -3.97
N THR A 208 -5.28 -7.86 -4.54
CA THR A 208 -4.29 -8.63 -3.79
C THR A 208 -2.94 -7.96 -3.95
N THR A 209 -2.30 -7.63 -2.84
CA THR A 209 -0.97 -7.01 -2.80
C THR A 209 -0.07 -7.87 -1.92
N SER A 210 1.12 -8.20 -2.41
CA SER A 210 2.18 -8.81 -1.62
C SER A 210 3.45 -8.01 -1.82
N MET A 211 4.10 -7.66 -0.71
CA MET A 211 5.36 -6.94 -0.72
C MET A 211 6.34 -7.66 0.19
N LYS A 212 7.55 -7.90 -0.33
CA LYS A 212 8.66 -8.47 0.41
C LYS A 212 9.78 -7.44 0.50
N LEU A 213 10.21 -7.19 1.74
CA LEU A 213 11.23 -6.21 2.09
C LEU A 213 12.43 -6.94 2.66
N VAL A 214 13.63 -6.56 2.21
CA VAL A 214 14.90 -7.16 2.63
C VAL A 214 15.91 -6.11 3.03
N ASN A 215 16.93 -6.61 3.74
CA ASN A 215 18.31 -6.11 3.75
C ASN A 215 19.17 -7.34 3.61
#